data_AF-A0A8T4UEZ2-F1
#
_entry.id   AF-A0A8T4UEZ2-F1
#
_cell.length_a   1.000
_cell.length_b   1.000
_cell.length_c   1.000
_cell.angle_alpha   90.00
_cell.angle_beta   90.00
_cell.angle_gamma   90.00
#
_symmetry.space_group_name_H-M   'P 1'
#
loop_
_entity.id
_entity.type
_entity.pdbx_description
1 polymer ?
#
loop_
_entity_poly.entity_id
_entity_poly.type
_entity_poly.pdbx_seq_one_letter_code
_entity_poly.pdbx_strand_id
1 'polypeptide(L)'
;IEGCSRLGVINTAVYSIASLQVMQVIKIIIKEKYCKDLIVYDVWKERLEKIKVEKKEGCCNTFEYLAGKKYIPVHRLCNGKYQVDTGKVSLIELNQKYGGERSIHFLKLKDVIFFKDGRCLVDARSGDEVKAILNRYL
;
A
#
# COMPACT_ATOMS: atom_id res chain seq x y z
N ILE A 1 -18.48 9.25 -14.56
CA ILE A 1 -18.96 8.66 -13.29
C ILE A 1 -18.23 7.34 -13.11
N GLU A 2 -17.06 7.39 -12.48
CA GLU A 2 -16.32 6.21 -12.06
C GLU A 2 -16.75 5.90 -10.63
N GLY A 3 -17.40 4.76 -10.42
CA GLY A 3 -17.97 4.39 -9.12
C GLY A 3 -17.67 2.95 -8.76
N CYS A 4 -17.71 2.65 -7.45
CA CYS A 4 -17.47 1.33 -6.86
C CYS A 4 -18.37 0.22 -7.42
N SER A 5 -19.41 0.57 -8.17
CA SER A 5 -20.28 -0.36 -8.91
C SER A 5 -19.51 -1.23 -9.93
N ARG A 6 -18.42 -0.73 -10.52
CA ARG A 6 -17.56 -1.54 -11.41
C ARG A 6 -16.73 -2.60 -10.68
N LEU A 7 -16.54 -2.45 -9.37
CA LEU A 7 -15.81 -3.39 -8.51
C LEU A 7 -16.74 -4.35 -7.76
N GLY A 8 -18.03 -4.38 -8.11
CA GLY A 8 -19.03 -5.23 -7.45
C GLY A 8 -19.41 -4.78 -6.04
N VAL A 9 -19.09 -3.54 -5.67
CA VAL A 9 -19.43 -2.98 -4.35
C VAL A 9 -20.78 -2.26 -4.43
N ILE A 10 -21.69 -2.64 -3.53
CA ILE A 10 -23.03 -2.07 -3.46
C ILE A 10 -22.98 -0.79 -2.63
N ASN A 11 -23.42 0.33 -3.21
CA ASN A 11 -23.41 1.65 -2.56
C ASN A 11 -24.12 1.65 -1.20
N THR A 12 -25.24 0.94 -1.08
CA THR A 12 -25.99 0.81 0.19
C THR A 12 -25.11 0.25 1.30
N ALA A 13 -24.29 -0.78 1.03
CA ALA A 13 -23.38 -1.34 2.01
C ALA A 13 -22.38 -0.30 2.51
N VAL A 14 -21.82 0.47 1.58
CA VAL A 14 -20.82 1.51 1.88
C VAL A 14 -21.44 2.61 2.75
N TYR A 15 -22.61 3.13 2.38
CA TYR A 15 -23.27 4.19 3.12
C TYR A 15 -23.71 3.74 4.53
N SER A 16 -24.21 2.52 4.67
CA SER A 16 -24.58 1.97 5.96
C SER A 16 -23.37 1.80 6.89
N ILE A 17 -22.26 1.24 6.38
CA ILE A 17 -21.03 1.09 7.17
C ILE A 17 -20.45 2.46 7.55
N ALA A 18 -20.41 3.42 6.62
CA ALA A 18 -19.94 4.78 6.91
C ALA A 18 -20.76 5.43 8.05
N SER A 19 -22.09 5.30 7.99
CA SER A 19 -22.98 5.82 9.04
C SER A 19 -22.73 5.15 10.39
N LEU A 20 -22.58 3.82 10.40
CA LEU A 20 -22.25 3.06 11.62
C LEU A 20 -20.92 3.50 12.24
N GLN A 21 -19.90 3.76 11.42
CA GLN A 21 -18.59 4.25 11.86
C GLN A 21 -18.70 5.65 12.50
N VAL A 22 -19.38 6.58 11.83
CA VAL A 22 -19.60 7.94 12.34
C VAL A 22 -20.33 7.90 13.68
N MET A 23 -21.33 7.03 13.83
CA MET A 23 -22.03 6.85 15.11
C MET A 23 -21.09 6.37 16.23
N GLN A 24 -20.13 5.48 15.96
CA GLN A 24 -19.16 5.07 16.98
C GLN A 24 -18.21 6.22 17.35
N VAL A 25 -17.78 7.01 16.37
CA VAL A 25 -16.91 8.17 16.62
C VAL A 25 -17.62 9.22 17.47
N ILE A 26 -18.89 9.53 17.15
CA ILE A 26 -19.69 10.46 17.95
C ILE A 26 -19.76 9.96 19.40
N LYS A 27 -20.07 8.67 19.62
CA LYS A 27 -20.09 8.06 20.95
C LYS A 27 -18.78 8.24 21.70
N ILE A 28 -17.64 8.04 21.04
CA ILE A 28 -16.32 8.26 21.64
C ILE A 28 -16.14 9.72 22.07
N ILE A 29 -16.49 10.68 21.20
CA ILE A 29 -16.32 12.13 21.46
C ILE A 29 -17.14 12.57 22.68
N ILE A 30 -18.39 12.11 22.77
CA ILE A 30 -19.30 12.46 23.87
C ILE A 30 -19.10 11.58 25.12
N LYS A 31 -18.04 10.73 25.14
CA LYS A 31 -17.70 9.81 26.23
C LYS A 31 -18.79 8.78 26.56
N GLU A 32 -19.57 8.40 25.54
CA GLU A 32 -20.57 7.33 25.62
C GLU A 32 -19.98 5.96 25.31
N LYS A 33 -20.71 4.90 25.68
CA LYS A 33 -20.32 3.52 25.37
C LYS A 33 -20.32 3.28 23.86
N TYR A 34 -19.18 2.82 23.32
CA TYR A 34 -19.01 2.47 21.91
C TYR A 34 -18.67 0.98 21.74
N CYS A 35 -18.89 0.46 20.53
CA CYS A 35 -18.63 -0.93 20.16
C CYS A 35 -17.14 -1.15 19.88
N LYS A 36 -16.54 -2.16 20.51
CA LYS A 36 -15.14 -2.59 20.26
C LYS A 36 -15.04 -3.88 19.46
N ASP A 37 -16.17 -4.53 19.24
CA ASP A 37 -16.28 -5.77 18.47
C ASP A 37 -16.24 -5.49 16.97
N LEU A 38 -15.87 -6.51 16.19
CA LEU A 38 -16.01 -6.47 14.74
C LEU A 38 -17.51 -6.53 14.40
N ILE A 39 -17.99 -5.51 13.69
CA ILE A 39 -19.37 -5.45 13.19
C ILE A 39 -19.38 -6.02 11.77
N VAL A 40 -20.17 -7.06 11.55
CA VAL A 40 -20.45 -7.62 10.22
C VAL A 40 -21.88 -7.26 9.85
N TYR A 41 -22.06 -6.58 8.72
CA TYR A 41 -23.38 -6.20 8.23
C TYR A 41 -23.65 -6.83 6.86
N ASP A 42 -24.61 -7.76 6.84
CA ASP A 42 -25.16 -8.33 5.62
C ASP A 42 -26.39 -7.51 5.23
N VAL A 43 -26.21 -6.65 4.23
CA VAL A 43 -27.24 -5.72 3.74
C VAL A 43 -28.41 -6.48 3.10
N TRP A 44 -28.15 -7.63 2.46
CA TRP A 44 -29.18 -8.40 1.77
C TRP A 44 -30.10 -9.15 2.73
N LYS A 45 -29.52 -9.66 3.83
CA LYS A 45 -30.27 -10.35 4.87
C LYS A 45 -30.69 -9.44 6.02
N GLU A 46 -30.40 -8.16 5.91
CA GLU A 46 -30.62 -7.14 6.95
C GLU A 46 -30.06 -7.56 8.32
N ARG A 47 -28.92 -8.26 8.31
CA ARG A 47 -28.36 -8.92 9.49
C ARG A 47 -27.11 -8.21 9.96
N LEU A 48 -27.11 -7.78 11.22
CA LEU A 48 -25.97 -7.18 11.90
C LEU A 48 -25.45 -8.10 13.00
N GLU A 49 -24.21 -8.56 12.85
CA GLU A 49 -23.54 -9.45 13.80
C GLU A 49 -22.37 -8.71 14.45
N LYS A 50 -22.09 -9.05 15.71
CA LYS A 50 -20.93 -8.56 16.45
C LYS A 50 -20.06 -9.74 16.84
N ILE A 51 -18.82 -9.72 16.39
CA ILE A 51 -17.83 -10.75 16.69
C ILE A 51 -16.83 -10.13 17.66
N LYS A 52 -16.75 -10.70 18.87
CA LYS A 52 -15.79 -10.25 19.87
C LYS A 52 -14.37 -10.46 19.34
N VAL A 53 -13.57 -9.40 19.35
CA VAL A 53 -12.16 -9.46 18.93
C VAL A 53 -11.27 -9.19 20.12
N GLU A 54 -10.28 -10.04 20.32
CA GLU A 54 -9.30 -9.91 21.39
C GLU A 54 -7.93 -9.58 20.81
N LYS A 55 -7.18 -8.73 21.52
CA LYS A 55 -5.82 -8.38 21.12
C LYS A 55 -4.94 -9.60 21.32
N LYS A 56 -4.33 -10.09 20.25
CA LYS A 56 -3.31 -11.14 20.33
C LYS A 56 -2.01 -10.57 20.92
N GLU A 57 -1.46 -11.24 21.92
CA GLU A 57 -0.14 -10.90 22.46
C GLU A 57 0.93 -10.95 21.36
N GLY A 58 1.82 -9.96 21.32
CA GLY A 58 2.85 -9.82 20.27
C GLY A 58 2.38 -9.31 18.91
N CYS A 59 1.11 -8.96 18.72
CA CYS A 59 0.55 -8.55 17.42
C CYS A 59 0.83 -7.08 17.01
N CYS A 60 1.47 -6.29 17.85
CA CYS A 60 1.73 -4.87 17.56
C CYS A 60 3.18 -4.50 17.91
N ASN A 61 4.12 -5.29 17.38
CA ASN A 61 5.54 -5.05 17.58
C ASN A 61 5.98 -3.69 17.02
N THR A 62 7.15 -3.25 17.46
CA THR A 62 7.84 -2.09 16.92
C THR A 62 8.07 -2.24 15.42
N PHE A 63 7.39 -1.42 14.63
CA PHE A 63 7.63 -1.35 13.20
C PHE A 63 8.89 -0.53 12.92
N GLU A 64 9.82 -1.07 12.14
CA GLU A 64 11.10 -0.40 11.85
C GLU A 64 10.93 0.97 11.18
N TYR A 65 9.85 1.14 10.40
CA TYR A 65 9.51 2.41 9.76
C TYR A 65 9.01 3.48 10.75
N LEU A 66 8.47 3.09 11.91
CA LEU A 66 8.11 4.03 12.98
C LEU A 66 9.33 4.46 13.80
N ALA A 67 10.41 3.67 13.77
CA ALA A 67 11.65 3.95 14.49
C ALA A 67 12.59 4.94 13.77
N GLY A 68 12.16 5.54 12.66
CA GLY A 68 12.95 6.54 11.92
C GLY A 68 14.19 5.99 11.22
N LYS A 69 14.38 4.66 11.17
CA LYS A 69 15.41 4.05 10.33
C LYS A 69 15.06 4.34 8.87
N LYS A 70 16.05 4.79 8.07
CA LYS A 70 15.90 4.96 6.62
C LYS A 70 15.57 3.61 5.98
N TYR A 71 14.29 3.33 5.87
CA TYR A 71 13.75 2.17 5.18
C TYR A 71 13.59 2.57 3.72
N ILE A 72 14.29 1.89 2.82
CA ILE A 72 13.97 1.94 1.39
C ILE A 72 12.74 1.04 1.23
N PRO A 73 11.54 1.57 0.93
CA PRO A 73 10.34 0.76 0.86
C PRO A 73 10.41 -0.18 -0.35
N VAL A 74 10.83 -1.41 -0.10
CA VAL A 74 10.87 -2.50 -1.08
C VAL A 74 9.53 -3.23 -1.00
N HIS A 75 8.62 -2.90 -1.93
CA HIS A 75 7.34 -3.56 -2.04
C HIS A 75 7.44 -4.74 -3.01
N ARG A 76 7.30 -5.96 -2.49
CA ARG A 76 7.21 -7.15 -3.33
C ARG A 76 5.88 -7.14 -4.09
N LEU A 77 5.96 -7.18 -5.41
CA LEU A 77 4.82 -7.36 -6.30
C LEU A 77 4.61 -8.84 -6.60
N CYS A 78 3.42 -9.18 -7.08
CA CYS A 78 3.16 -10.50 -7.65
C CYS A 78 4.15 -10.78 -8.80
N ASN A 79 4.57 -12.03 -8.97
CA ASN A 79 5.50 -12.50 -10.02
C ASN A 79 6.97 -12.09 -9.86
N GLY A 80 7.48 -11.95 -8.63
CA GLY A 80 8.93 -11.80 -8.40
C GLY A 80 9.50 -10.44 -8.79
N LYS A 81 8.66 -9.42 -8.89
CA LYS A 81 9.10 -8.03 -9.11
C LYS A 81 9.04 -7.25 -7.81
N TYR A 82 9.89 -6.24 -7.71
CA TYR A 82 9.93 -5.37 -6.55
C TYR A 82 9.76 -3.92 -6.99
N GLN A 83 8.87 -3.18 -6.34
CA GLN A 83 8.78 -1.74 -6.48
C GLN A 83 9.58 -1.09 -5.37
N VAL A 84 10.44 -0.15 -5.72
CA VAL A 84 11.29 0.59 -4.78
C VAL A 84 11.17 2.08 -5.03
N ASP A 85 11.10 2.86 -3.95
CA ASP A 85 11.27 4.31 -4.03
C ASP A 85 12.75 4.66 -3.85
N THR A 86 13.39 5.16 -4.92
CA THR A 86 14.79 5.58 -4.93
C THR A 86 14.96 7.08 -4.79
N GLY A 87 13.86 7.84 -4.64
CA GLY A 87 13.85 9.28 -4.85
C GLY A 87 13.99 9.65 -6.33
N LYS A 88 13.86 10.96 -6.62
CA LYS A 88 13.90 11.47 -8.00
C LYS A 88 15.32 11.29 -8.58
N VAL A 89 15.39 10.59 -9.71
CA VAL A 89 16.62 10.38 -10.49
C VAL A 89 16.47 10.98 -11.89
N SER A 90 17.57 11.51 -12.44
CA SER A 90 17.59 12.06 -13.79
C SER A 90 17.60 10.93 -14.82
N LEU A 91 16.44 10.66 -15.44
CA LEU A 91 16.31 9.63 -16.49
C LEU A 91 17.20 9.93 -17.71
N ILE A 92 17.54 11.21 -17.93
CA ILE A 92 18.44 11.62 -19.02
C ILE A 92 19.86 11.17 -18.72
N GLU A 93 20.38 11.50 -17.53
CA GLU A 93 21.74 11.14 -17.11
C GLU A 93 21.91 9.62 -17.03
N LEU A 94 20.93 8.91 -16.45
CA LEU A 94 20.98 7.44 -16.39
C LEU A 94 21.00 6.81 -17.78
N ASN A 95 20.22 7.34 -18.73
CA ASN A 95 20.21 6.83 -20.10
C ASN A 95 21.52 7.13 -20.84
N GLN A 96 22.12 8.30 -20.61
CA GLN A 96 23.43 8.64 -21.17
C GLN A 96 24.53 7.72 -20.65
N LYS A 97 24.46 7.33 -19.37
CA LYS A 97 25.48 6.50 -18.72
C LYS A 97 25.37 5.02 -19.07
N TYR A 98 24.16 4.46 -19.07
CA TYR A 98 23.98 3.01 -19.17
C TYR A 98 23.33 2.55 -20.49
N GLY A 99 22.69 3.46 -21.23
CA GLY A 99 21.89 3.13 -22.40
C GLY A 99 20.62 2.33 -22.03
N GLY A 100 19.52 2.57 -22.74
CA GLY A 100 18.27 1.87 -22.47
C GLY A 100 17.10 2.36 -23.32
N GLU A 101 15.94 1.74 -23.08
CA GLU A 101 14.70 2.14 -23.72
C GLU A 101 14.08 3.29 -22.91
N ARG A 102 14.17 4.51 -23.44
CA ARG A 102 13.73 5.73 -22.75
C ARG A 102 12.43 6.28 -23.31
N SER A 103 11.54 6.62 -22.39
CA SER A 103 10.33 7.42 -22.60
C SER A 103 10.40 8.72 -21.79
N ILE A 104 9.42 9.61 -21.96
CA ILE A 104 9.22 10.80 -21.13
C ILE A 104 8.96 10.40 -19.66
N HIS A 105 8.37 9.23 -19.43
CA HIS A 105 7.92 8.80 -18.10
C HIS A 105 8.78 7.72 -17.45
N PHE A 106 9.59 7.00 -18.24
CA PHE A 106 10.40 5.90 -17.72
C PHE A 106 11.71 5.71 -18.49
N LEU A 107 12.65 5.02 -17.86
CA LEU A 107 13.84 4.44 -18.47
C LEU A 107 13.89 2.96 -18.12
N LYS A 108 13.84 2.09 -19.13
CA LYS A 108 13.99 0.65 -18.96
C LYS A 108 15.41 0.24 -19.29
N LEU A 109 16.08 -0.29 -18.27
CA LEU A 109 17.36 -0.98 -18.36
C LEU A 109 17.11 -2.50 -18.30
N LYS A 110 18.19 -3.28 -18.33
CA LYS A 110 18.13 -4.75 -18.35
C LYS A 110 17.30 -5.34 -17.20
N ASP A 111 17.63 -4.94 -15.97
CA ASP A 111 17.08 -5.55 -14.74
C ASP A 111 16.20 -4.55 -13.93
N VAL A 112 16.04 -3.32 -14.41
CA VAL A 112 15.32 -2.25 -13.71
C VAL A 112 14.58 -1.30 -14.66
N ILE A 113 13.41 -0.83 -14.24
CA ILE A 113 12.66 0.26 -14.89
C ILE A 113 12.59 1.42 -13.91
N PHE A 114 13.21 2.56 -14.23
CA PHE A 114 13.10 3.80 -13.47
C PHE A 114 11.93 4.63 -13.98
N PHE A 115 11.14 5.22 -13.07
CA PHE A 115 10.05 6.13 -13.38
C PHE A 115 10.44 7.57 -13.02
N LYS A 116 9.86 8.53 -13.73
CA LYS A 116 10.09 9.98 -13.53
C LYS A 116 9.74 10.45 -12.11
N ASP A 117 8.83 9.76 -11.43
CA ASP A 117 8.39 10.10 -10.07
C ASP A 117 9.33 9.58 -8.97
N GLY A 118 10.40 8.87 -9.33
CA GLY A 118 11.39 8.35 -8.39
C GLY A 118 11.17 6.90 -7.97
N ARG A 119 10.09 6.27 -8.43
CA ARG A 119 9.89 4.82 -8.26
C ARG A 119 10.71 4.04 -9.26
N CYS A 120 11.04 2.81 -8.94
CA CYS A 120 11.57 1.85 -9.89
C CYS A 120 10.98 0.46 -9.69
N LEU A 121 10.96 -0.33 -10.76
CA LEU A 121 10.62 -1.74 -10.76
C LEU A 121 11.89 -2.54 -11.01
N VAL A 122 12.23 -3.42 -10.07
CA VAL A 122 13.41 -4.28 -10.13
C VAL A 122 12.97 -5.72 -10.28
N ASP A 123 13.56 -6.43 -11.23
CA ASP A 123 13.40 -7.88 -11.38
C ASP A 123 14.42 -8.58 -10.47
N ALA A 124 13.96 -9.22 -9.39
CA ALA A 124 14.82 -9.79 -8.35
C ALA A 124 14.13 -10.92 -7.59
N ARG A 125 14.92 -11.79 -6.96
CA ARG A 125 14.44 -12.94 -6.16
C ARG A 125 14.37 -12.63 -4.67
N SER A 126 15.09 -11.61 -4.20
CA SER A 126 15.11 -11.19 -2.79
C SER A 126 15.30 -9.68 -2.63
N GLY A 127 14.97 -9.15 -1.45
CA GLY A 127 15.18 -7.73 -1.13
C GLY A 127 16.66 -7.33 -1.08
N ASP A 128 17.58 -8.26 -0.83
CA ASP A 128 19.01 -7.98 -0.87
C ASP A 128 19.55 -7.90 -2.30
N GLU A 129 19.00 -8.72 -3.20
CA GLU A 129 19.31 -8.65 -4.63
C GLU A 129 18.82 -7.32 -5.23
N VAL A 130 17.67 -6.81 -4.78
CA VAL A 130 17.19 -5.47 -5.13
C VAL A 130 18.22 -4.38 -4.81
N LYS A 131 18.82 -4.42 -3.61
CA LYS A 131 19.86 -3.45 -3.22
C LYS A 131 21.11 -3.57 -4.10
N ALA A 132 21.52 -4.80 -4.40
CA ALA A 132 22.69 -5.05 -5.27
C ALA A 132 22.48 -4.53 -6.70
N ILE A 133 21.27 -4.70 -7.25
CA ILE A 133 20.91 -4.18 -8.57
C ILE A 133 20.88 -2.64 -8.54
N LEU A 134 20.27 -2.03 -7.53
CA LEU A 134 20.17 -0.57 -7.44
C LEU A 134 21.54 0.10 -7.27
N ASN A 135 22.43 -0.45 -6.43
CA ASN A 135 23.81 0.05 -6.26
C ASN A 135 24.66 0.02 -7.55
N ARG A 136 24.25 -0.76 -8.57
CA ARG A 136 24.91 -0.77 -9.87
C ARG A 136 24.59 0.51 -10.67
N TYR A 137 23.42 1.09 -10.43
CA TYR A 137 22.87 2.17 -11.23
C TYR A 137 22.87 3.52 -10.51
N LEU A 138 22.67 3.51 -9.18
CA LEU A 138 22.61 4.67 -8.28
C LEU A 138 23.80 4.67 -7.33
#